data_AF-A0A957UHL5-F1
#
_entry.id   AF-A0A957UHL5-F1
#
_cell.length_a   1.000
_cell.length_b   1.000
_cell.length_c   1.000
_cell.angle_alpha   90.00
_cell.angle_beta   90.00
_cell.angle_gamma   90.00
#
_symmetry.space_group_name_H-M   'P 1'
#
loop_
_entity.id
_entity.type
_entity.pdbx_description
1 polymer ?
#
loop_
_entity_poly.entity_id
_entity_poly.type
_entity_poly.pdbx_seq_one_letter_code
_entity_poly.pdbx_strand_id
1 'polypeptide(L)'
;RAAGSYHFESEVTQITMPTAKVTNVGRSSRTERFQLNGANDLRANQLEMQILANDGSALAQQSGTWLKVVDGDTYVRQDNGDWQLSNEFSDGMAPEGDFTGYAQAMRDLTLLGDETRAGIHFTRYRFTIDSPTYAASVRDQMEAALRAKGELPVGVRLEIPRYYLDMVGAGELWIRDDGLPLRQILTLQFPAQQDTYLTAQVAVTFSRFGQSDATFLQFAQAGDWRGLVNALASNLPNPTPLLALLGMSFCAALIVQYRRRRAIQTVIATAVIASMVLMPVVNALQMGGFYDAQAARAASQREEQARLDSAEAIRAALGALEFDPHQNPLTVANHEEALAAAPDWASTLSSAPAAPVVASAASALAAAVPAPSGITNWWPGDGNAGDISGGQAGTLNGSATFAAGHVGQAFSFNGSNGFVTLPAGAFGFPTSGTSTNPFSFELWFRTAGSGVILGQQSQAPYATLTAGYVPAIYIGADGKLRVEMFWRNAVSPITSAGAVNNNAFHHVAVVYNGSTQTVYLDGATMGSTAHTQTAFSTTYTYQLGTGFTTNWPGGLS
;
A
#
# COMPACT_ATOMS: atom_id res chain seq x y z
N ARG A 1 -8.59 -0.51 28.03
CA ARG A 1 -10.06 -0.59 28.16
C ARG A 1 -10.66 0.38 29.18
N ALA A 2 -10.27 0.40 30.46
CA ALA A 2 -10.86 1.31 31.47
C ALA A 2 -10.78 2.80 31.09
N ALA A 3 -9.65 3.20 30.48
CA ALA A 3 -9.45 4.55 29.95
C ALA A 3 -10.51 4.99 28.90
N GLY A 4 -11.22 4.05 28.26
CA GLY A 4 -12.33 4.34 27.34
C GLY A 4 -11.88 4.70 25.93
N SER A 5 -10.94 5.62 25.78
CA SER A 5 -10.44 6.07 24.47
C SER A 5 -8.91 6.14 24.42
N TYR A 6 -8.35 6.17 23.21
CA TYR A 6 -6.94 6.46 22.97
C TYR A 6 -6.67 6.92 21.53
N HIS A 7 -5.55 7.61 21.32
CA HIS A 7 -5.00 7.93 20.02
C HIS A 7 -3.85 6.98 19.67
N PHE A 8 -3.67 6.67 18.39
CA PHE A 8 -2.61 5.78 17.93
C PHE A 8 -1.99 6.26 16.62
N GLU A 9 -0.69 6.02 16.51
CA GLU A 9 0.07 6.09 15.26
C GLU A 9 0.67 4.71 15.01
N SER A 10 0.43 4.12 13.85
CA SER A 10 0.90 2.79 13.53
C SER A 10 1.59 2.75 12.18
N GLU A 11 2.65 1.95 12.10
CA GLU A 11 3.25 1.52 10.85
C GLU A 11 2.98 0.02 10.67
N VAL A 12 2.34 -0.35 9.56
CA VAL A 12 2.05 -1.74 9.20
C VAL A 12 2.85 -2.10 7.97
N THR A 13 3.70 -3.12 8.06
CA THR A 13 4.41 -3.71 6.93
C THR A 13 3.86 -5.10 6.68
N GLN A 14 3.22 -5.29 5.52
CA GLN A 14 2.69 -6.56 5.07
C GLN A 14 3.65 -7.18 4.06
N ILE A 15 4.05 -8.43 4.25
CA ILE A 15 4.96 -9.17 3.37
C ILE A 15 4.25 -10.43 2.91
N THR A 16 4.02 -10.52 1.61
CA THR A 16 3.31 -11.61 0.94
C THR A 16 4.33 -12.42 0.15
N MET A 17 4.57 -13.68 0.51
CA MET A 17 5.61 -14.53 -0.09
C MET A 17 4.99 -15.74 -0.81
N PRO A 18 5.25 -15.97 -2.10
CA PRO A 18 4.78 -17.18 -2.77
C PRO A 18 5.41 -18.43 -2.14
N THR A 19 4.60 -19.47 -1.97
CA THR A 19 5.05 -20.79 -1.54
C THR A 19 5.94 -21.43 -2.61
N ALA A 20 6.91 -22.23 -2.18
CA ALA A 20 7.83 -22.94 -3.06
C ALA A 20 7.10 -24.07 -3.82
N LYS A 21 6.46 -23.71 -4.94
CA LYS A 21 5.84 -24.64 -5.90
C LYS A 21 6.37 -24.36 -7.30
N VAL A 22 6.43 -25.39 -8.14
CA VAL A 22 6.87 -25.28 -9.55
C VAL A 22 5.99 -24.28 -10.33
N THR A 23 4.73 -24.12 -9.93
CA THR A 23 3.78 -23.12 -10.47
C THR A 23 4.07 -21.68 -10.08
N ASN A 24 4.94 -21.45 -9.09
CA ASN A 24 5.28 -20.12 -8.56
C ASN A 24 6.68 -19.64 -8.97
N VAL A 25 7.36 -20.38 -9.86
CA VAL A 25 8.66 -19.97 -10.42
C VAL A 25 8.50 -18.63 -11.15
N GLY A 26 9.26 -17.62 -10.72
CA GLY A 26 9.20 -16.25 -11.26
C GLY A 26 8.31 -15.26 -10.49
N ARG A 27 7.56 -15.70 -9.47
CA ARG A 27 6.82 -14.79 -8.57
C ARG A 27 7.72 -14.35 -7.41
N SER A 28 7.75 -13.06 -7.12
CA SER A 28 8.54 -12.48 -6.01
C SER A 28 7.67 -12.15 -4.80
N SER A 29 8.31 -12.00 -3.64
CA SER A 29 7.63 -11.51 -2.43
C SER A 29 7.22 -10.04 -2.62
N ARG A 30 5.99 -9.69 -2.24
CA ARG A 30 5.48 -8.32 -2.25
C ARG A 30 5.50 -7.76 -0.83
N THR A 31 5.98 -6.52 -0.67
CA THR A 31 5.93 -5.81 0.62
C THR A 31 5.10 -4.54 0.48
N GLU A 32 4.13 -4.33 1.35
CA GLU A 32 3.27 -3.14 1.40
C GLU A 32 3.45 -2.45 2.75
N ARG A 33 3.51 -1.11 2.78
CA ARG A 33 3.63 -0.33 4.01
C ARG A 33 2.51 0.67 4.13
N PHE A 34 1.89 0.69 5.30
CA PHE A 34 0.80 1.57 5.64
C PHE A 34 1.16 2.37 6.89
N GLN A 35 1.00 3.68 6.82
CA GLN A 35 0.96 4.52 8.00
C GLN A 35 -0.49 4.77 8.37
N LEU A 36 -0.80 4.54 9.64
CA LEU A 36 -2.14 4.68 10.18
C LEU A 36 -2.04 5.71 11.30
N ASN A 37 -2.92 6.71 11.26
CA ASN A 37 -3.06 7.67 12.34
C ASN A 37 -4.54 7.77 12.69
N GLY A 38 -4.90 7.55 13.94
CA GLY A 38 -6.31 7.48 14.30
C GLY A 38 -6.59 7.55 15.79
N ALA A 39 -7.87 7.56 16.11
CA ALA A 39 -8.38 7.48 17.46
C ALA A 39 -9.42 6.37 17.56
N ASN A 40 -9.47 5.71 18.71
CA ASN A 40 -10.44 4.68 19.01
C ASN A 40 -11.17 5.05 20.32
N ASP A 41 -12.50 5.07 20.28
CA ASP A 41 -13.39 5.16 21.44
C ASP A 41 -14.10 3.81 21.64
N LEU A 42 -13.59 3.07 22.62
CA LEU A 42 -14.09 1.73 22.95
C LEU A 42 -15.45 1.77 23.65
N ARG A 43 -15.88 2.92 24.18
CA ARG A 43 -17.20 3.08 24.83
C ARG A 43 -18.28 3.39 23.80
N ALA A 44 -17.92 4.19 22.79
CA ALA A 44 -18.79 4.54 21.68
C ALA A 44 -18.74 3.53 20.52
N ASN A 45 -17.83 2.55 20.56
CA ASN A 45 -17.54 1.62 19.46
C ASN A 45 -17.23 2.35 18.15
N GLN A 46 -16.36 3.35 18.25
CA GLN A 46 -16.03 4.26 17.15
C GLN A 46 -14.53 4.24 16.89
N LEU A 47 -14.18 4.02 15.63
CA LEU A 47 -12.82 4.10 15.12
C LEU A 47 -12.76 5.15 14.03
N GLU A 48 -11.83 6.09 14.12
CA GLU A 48 -11.52 7.00 13.04
C GLU A 48 -10.03 6.94 12.76
N MET A 49 -9.68 6.78 11.50
CA MET A 49 -8.28 6.71 11.11
C MET A 49 -8.05 7.22 9.70
N GLN A 50 -6.90 7.85 9.53
CA GLN A 50 -6.32 8.13 8.23
C GLN A 50 -5.32 7.02 7.91
N ILE A 51 -5.47 6.47 6.72
CA ILE A 51 -4.56 5.52 6.12
C ILE A 51 -3.78 6.27 5.07
N LEU A 52 -2.49 6.38 5.31
CA LEU A 52 -1.50 6.89 4.39
C LEU A 52 -0.77 5.68 3.86
N ALA A 53 -1.17 5.23 2.67
CA ALA A 53 -0.33 4.32 1.91
C ALA A 53 0.92 5.12 1.54
N ASN A 54 2.08 4.72 2.08
CA ASN A 54 3.29 5.45 1.81
C ASN A 54 3.87 4.91 0.50
N ASP A 55 3.54 5.57 -0.60
CA ASP A 55 4.07 5.28 -1.94
C ASP A 55 5.44 5.95 -2.19
N GLY A 56 5.99 6.64 -1.18
CA GLY A 56 7.36 7.17 -1.20
C GLY A 56 7.53 8.48 -1.97
N SER A 57 6.47 9.18 -2.37
CA SER A 57 6.54 10.49 -3.04
C SER A 57 6.23 11.65 -2.12
N ALA A 58 7.19 12.59 -1.96
CA ALA A 58 6.96 13.89 -1.30
C ALA A 58 6.30 14.93 -2.22
N LEU A 59 5.88 14.55 -3.43
CA LEU A 59 5.26 15.43 -4.43
C LEU A 59 3.87 14.98 -4.91
N ALA A 60 3.34 13.88 -4.38
CA ALA A 60 1.92 13.61 -4.48
C ALA A 60 1.19 14.45 -3.43
N GLN A 61 0.20 15.24 -3.86
CA GLN A 61 -0.83 15.75 -2.95
C GLN A 61 -1.25 14.59 -2.05
N GLN A 62 -1.20 14.79 -0.73
CA GLN A 62 -1.51 13.76 0.28
C GLN A 62 -2.91 13.18 0.06
N SER A 63 -3.02 12.14 -0.76
CA SER A 63 -4.26 11.42 -0.94
C SER A 63 -4.41 10.41 0.20
N GLY A 64 -4.91 10.91 1.34
CA GLY A 64 -5.26 10.06 2.47
C GLY A 64 -6.52 9.26 2.16
N THR A 65 -6.55 7.99 2.56
CA THR A 65 -7.82 7.28 2.69
C THR A 65 -8.29 7.43 4.13
N TRP A 66 -9.42 8.08 4.33
CA TRP A 66 -10.04 8.16 5.65
C TRP A 66 -11.00 7.00 5.83
N LEU A 67 -10.90 6.39 6.99
CA LEU A 67 -11.76 5.31 7.43
C LEU A 67 -12.44 5.73 8.72
N LYS A 68 -13.74 5.48 8.79
CA LYS A 68 -14.52 5.65 10.00
C LYS A 68 -15.41 4.44 10.21
N VAL A 69 -15.36 3.84 11.39
CA VAL A 69 -16.30 2.81 11.84
C VAL A 69 -17.23 3.42 12.87
N VAL A 70 -18.53 3.36 12.62
CA VAL A 70 -19.58 3.76 13.57
C VAL A 70 -20.59 2.63 13.63
N ASP A 71 -20.88 2.13 14.85
CA ASP A 71 -21.87 1.07 15.07
C ASP A 71 -21.65 -0.19 14.20
N GLY A 72 -20.38 -0.49 13.87
CA GLY A 72 -19.97 -1.63 13.05
C GLY A 72 -20.07 -1.42 11.54
N ASP A 73 -20.52 -0.24 11.08
CA ASP A 73 -20.51 0.14 9.67
C ASP A 73 -19.23 0.88 9.32
N THR A 74 -18.55 0.42 8.26
CA THR A 74 -17.28 1.00 7.81
C THR A 74 -17.55 1.99 6.67
N TYR A 75 -17.14 3.23 6.88
CA TYR A 75 -17.18 4.30 5.90
C TYR A 75 -15.77 4.59 5.43
N VAL A 76 -15.60 4.72 4.12
CA VAL A 76 -14.34 5.06 3.48
C VAL A 76 -14.52 6.33 2.68
N ARG A 77 -13.52 7.21 2.73
CA ARG A 77 -13.45 8.43 1.93
C ARG A 77 -12.06 8.55 1.36
N GLN A 78 -11.97 8.76 0.06
CA GLN A 78 -10.73 9.14 -0.60
C GLN A 78 -10.72 10.65 -0.77
N ASP A 79 -9.61 11.30 -0.38
CA ASP A 79 -9.39 12.73 -0.58
C ASP A 79 -10.50 13.62 -0.01
N ASN A 80 -11.02 14.55 -0.80
CA ASN A 80 -12.17 15.40 -0.48
C ASN A 80 -13.50 14.83 -1.03
N GLY A 81 -13.55 13.53 -1.35
CA GLY A 81 -14.77 12.87 -1.80
C GLY A 81 -15.83 12.73 -0.69
N ASP A 82 -17.00 12.21 -1.05
CA ASP A 82 -18.04 11.87 -0.09
C ASP A 82 -17.73 10.55 0.63
N TRP A 83 -18.23 10.41 1.85
CA TRP A 83 -18.15 9.15 2.59
C TRP A 83 -18.99 8.06 1.91
N GLN A 84 -18.38 6.92 1.63
CA GLN A 84 -19.04 5.76 1.05
C GLN A 84 -19.03 4.60 2.03
N LEU A 85 -20.17 3.90 2.15
CA LEU A 85 -20.24 2.66 2.93
C LEU A 85 -19.42 1.58 2.20
N SER A 86 -18.49 0.96 2.90
CA SER A 86 -17.65 -0.12 2.37
C SER A 86 -17.81 -1.38 3.20
N ASN A 87 -18.00 -2.51 2.50
CA ASN A 87 -18.09 -3.84 3.11
C ASN A 87 -16.83 -4.69 2.82
N GLU A 88 -15.83 -4.14 2.10
CA GLU A 88 -14.71 -4.90 1.54
C GLU A 88 -13.43 -4.83 2.39
N PHE A 89 -13.36 -3.92 3.36
CA PHE A 89 -12.09 -3.54 4.00
C PHE A 89 -11.79 -4.25 5.33
N SER A 90 -12.70 -5.09 5.83
CA SER A 90 -12.62 -5.70 7.17
C SER A 90 -11.64 -6.88 7.30
N ASP A 91 -11.04 -7.37 6.22
CA ASP A 91 -10.41 -8.70 6.21
C ASP A 91 -8.90 -8.73 6.55
N GLY A 92 -8.24 -7.57 6.73
CA GLY A 92 -6.77 -7.50 6.83
C GLY A 92 -6.19 -6.71 7.99
N MET A 93 -6.98 -5.92 8.71
CA MET A 93 -6.51 -5.12 9.85
C MET A 93 -7.07 -5.68 11.16
N ALA A 94 -6.41 -5.39 12.30
CA ALA A 94 -6.81 -5.84 13.63
C ALA A 94 -8.35 -5.80 13.79
N PRO A 95 -8.98 -6.80 14.42
CA PRO A 95 -10.43 -6.87 14.44
C PRO A 95 -11.01 -5.59 15.08
N GLU A 96 -11.92 -4.93 14.35
CA GLU A 96 -12.52 -3.63 14.68
C GLU A 96 -11.52 -2.47 14.88
N GLY A 97 -10.26 -2.61 14.44
CA GLY A 97 -9.20 -1.62 14.63
C GLY A 97 -8.77 -1.40 16.09
N ASP A 98 -9.10 -2.32 16.99
CA ASP A 98 -8.59 -2.31 18.37
C ASP A 98 -7.19 -2.95 18.43
N PHE A 99 -6.15 -2.12 18.29
CA PHE A 99 -4.76 -2.55 18.45
C PHE A 99 -4.43 -3.05 19.86
N THR A 100 -5.24 -2.73 20.88
CA THR A 100 -5.09 -3.29 22.22
C THR A 100 -5.71 -4.68 22.37
N GLY A 101 -6.49 -5.14 21.39
CA GLY A 101 -7.14 -6.45 21.38
C GLY A 101 -6.16 -7.62 21.50
N TYR A 102 -4.95 -7.48 20.94
CA TYR A 102 -3.89 -8.49 21.02
C TYR A 102 -3.43 -8.78 22.45
N ALA A 103 -3.62 -7.85 23.39
CA ALA A 103 -3.17 -8.01 24.77
C ALA A 103 -3.79 -9.23 25.47
N GLN A 104 -5.02 -9.62 25.10
CA GLN A 104 -5.70 -10.77 25.70
C GLN A 104 -5.06 -12.11 25.30
N ALA A 105 -4.43 -12.14 24.13
CA ALA A 105 -3.75 -13.31 23.58
C ALA A 105 -2.24 -13.33 23.88
N MET A 106 -1.68 -12.34 24.57
CA MET A 106 -0.26 -12.33 24.92
C MET A 106 0.05 -13.42 25.96
N ARG A 107 1.14 -14.17 25.74
CA ARG A 107 1.71 -15.16 26.65
C ARG A 107 3.23 -15.00 26.70
N ASP A 108 3.85 -15.76 27.60
CA ASP A 108 5.31 -15.83 27.77
C ASP A 108 5.98 -14.46 27.98
N LEU A 109 5.34 -13.59 28.79
CA LEU A 109 5.85 -12.26 29.06
C LEU A 109 7.23 -12.33 29.73
N THR A 110 8.22 -11.81 29.03
CA THR A 110 9.61 -11.73 29.51
C THR A 110 10.02 -10.27 29.64
N LEU A 111 10.46 -9.88 30.83
CA LEU A 111 10.98 -8.53 31.09
C LEU A 111 12.29 -8.31 30.32
N LEU A 112 12.37 -7.25 29.53
CA LEU A 112 13.57 -6.82 28.82
C LEU A 112 14.34 -5.72 29.57
N GLY A 113 13.68 -5.00 30.48
CA GLY A 113 14.26 -3.96 31.32
C GLY A 113 13.51 -2.63 31.23
N ASP A 114 13.92 -1.70 32.09
CA ASP A 114 13.42 -0.33 32.13
C ASP A 114 14.26 0.59 31.26
N GLU A 115 13.62 1.55 30.60
CA GLU A 115 14.26 2.51 29.69
C GLU A 115 13.64 3.91 29.87
N THR A 116 14.47 4.94 29.75
CA THR A 116 14.02 6.34 29.68
C THR A 116 14.40 6.92 28.34
N ARG A 117 13.40 7.40 27.57
CA ARG A 117 13.62 8.08 26.29
C ARG A 117 12.80 9.35 26.22
N ALA A 118 13.44 10.46 25.82
CA ALA A 118 12.79 11.78 25.75
C ALA A 118 12.05 12.19 27.04
N GLY A 119 12.57 11.78 28.21
CA GLY A 119 11.97 12.07 29.52
C GLY A 119 10.78 11.19 29.91
N ILE A 120 10.42 10.20 29.09
CA ILE A 120 9.38 9.20 29.39
C ILE A 120 10.05 7.93 29.88
N HIS A 121 9.71 7.50 31.09
CA HIS A 121 10.14 6.22 31.66
C HIS A 121 9.13 5.11 31.29
N PHE A 122 9.62 3.96 30.86
CA PHE A 122 8.81 2.81 30.49
C PHE A 122 9.57 1.48 30.65
N THR A 123 8.82 0.42 30.89
CA THR A 123 9.32 -0.95 30.98
C THR A 123 9.00 -1.71 29.69
N ARG A 124 9.96 -2.49 29.20
CA ARG A 124 9.84 -3.28 27.96
C ARG A 124 9.61 -4.76 28.25
N TYR A 125 8.65 -5.36 27.56
CA TYR A 125 8.32 -6.78 27.67
C TYR A 125 8.32 -7.43 26.30
N ARG A 126 8.87 -8.64 26.19
CA ARG A 126 8.68 -9.52 25.04
C ARG A 126 7.53 -10.48 25.31
N PHE A 127 6.74 -10.81 24.29
CA PHE A 127 5.64 -11.77 24.40
C PHE A 127 5.49 -12.61 23.13
N THR A 128 4.76 -13.72 23.25
CA THR A 128 4.23 -14.54 22.16
C THR A 128 2.71 -14.37 22.07
N ILE A 129 2.11 -14.69 20.93
CA ILE A 129 0.65 -14.71 20.74
C ILE A 129 0.15 -16.14 20.83
N ASP A 130 -0.82 -16.35 21.72
CA ASP A 130 -1.62 -17.57 21.84
C ASP A 130 -2.72 -17.56 20.78
N SER A 131 -2.41 -18.16 19.63
CA SER A 131 -3.25 -18.14 18.43
C SER A 131 -4.65 -18.74 18.64
N PRO A 132 -4.84 -19.86 19.37
CA PRO A 132 -6.17 -20.33 19.75
C PRO A 132 -6.99 -19.29 20.53
N THR A 133 -6.40 -18.63 21.53
CA THR A 133 -7.07 -17.57 22.29
C THR A 133 -7.41 -16.38 21.40
N TYR A 134 -6.48 -15.97 20.54
CA TYR A 134 -6.70 -14.89 19.59
C TYR A 134 -7.84 -15.21 18.61
N ALA A 135 -7.81 -16.38 17.98
CA ALA A 135 -8.79 -16.80 16.99
C ALA A 135 -10.20 -16.91 17.60
N ALA A 136 -10.33 -17.37 18.85
CA ALA A 136 -11.59 -17.36 19.58
C ALA A 136 -12.11 -15.93 19.83
N SER A 137 -11.22 -15.00 20.20
CA SER A 137 -11.59 -13.59 20.38
C SER A 137 -12.08 -12.95 19.08
N VAL A 138 -11.41 -13.20 17.95
CA VAL A 138 -11.82 -12.69 16.64
C VAL A 138 -13.20 -13.23 16.26
N ARG A 139 -13.44 -14.54 16.43
CA ARG A 139 -14.75 -15.16 16.18
C ARG A 139 -15.83 -14.50 17.04
N ASP A 140 -15.60 -14.35 18.34
CA ASP A 140 -16.61 -13.83 19.26
C ASP A 140 -16.98 -12.37 18.91
N GLN A 141 -16.02 -11.58 18.43
CA GLN A 141 -16.24 -10.22 17.92
C GLN A 141 -17.06 -10.23 16.62
N MET A 142 -16.68 -11.06 15.64
CA MET A 142 -17.45 -11.21 14.39
C MET A 142 -18.90 -11.65 14.67
N GLU A 143 -19.10 -12.60 15.58
CA GLU A 143 -20.44 -13.01 15.99
C GLU A 143 -21.23 -11.87 16.64
N ALA A 144 -20.59 -11.07 17.50
CA ALA A 144 -21.23 -9.94 18.16
C ALA A 144 -21.65 -8.87 17.13
N ALA A 145 -20.79 -8.56 16.16
CA ALA A 145 -21.07 -7.64 15.07
C ALA A 145 -22.24 -8.12 14.20
N LEU A 146 -22.22 -9.39 13.75
CA LEU A 146 -23.32 -9.94 12.94
C LEU A 146 -24.64 -10.05 13.71
N ARG A 147 -24.60 -10.33 15.02
CA ARG A 147 -25.82 -10.32 15.86
C ARG A 147 -26.37 -8.91 16.03
N ALA A 148 -25.50 -7.91 16.23
CA ALA A 148 -25.92 -6.51 16.31
C ALA A 148 -26.60 -6.04 15.03
N LYS A 149 -26.14 -6.52 13.86
CA LYS A 149 -26.74 -6.26 12.55
C LYS A 149 -27.98 -7.12 12.23
N GLY A 150 -28.33 -8.06 13.10
CA GLY A 150 -29.44 -9.01 12.86
C GLY A 150 -29.14 -10.06 11.78
N GLU A 151 -27.87 -10.17 11.35
CA GLU A 151 -27.41 -11.06 10.28
C GLU A 151 -27.07 -12.47 10.78
N LEU A 152 -26.82 -12.64 12.09
CA LEU A 152 -26.57 -13.96 12.70
C LEU A 152 -27.76 -14.41 13.57
N PRO A 153 -28.44 -15.52 13.22
CA PRO A 153 -29.54 -16.04 14.03
C PRO A 153 -29.14 -16.42 15.45
N VAL A 154 -30.06 -16.26 16.39
CA VAL A 154 -29.85 -16.61 17.80
C VAL A 154 -29.56 -18.12 17.92
N GLY A 155 -28.45 -18.47 18.57
CA GLY A 155 -28.02 -19.86 18.76
C GLY A 155 -27.06 -20.40 17.70
N VAL A 156 -26.82 -19.66 16.60
CA VAL A 156 -25.77 -19.98 15.62
C VAL A 156 -24.43 -19.43 16.10
N ARG A 157 -23.39 -20.26 15.99
CA ARG A 157 -22.00 -19.87 16.23
C ARG A 157 -21.20 -19.98 14.94
N LEU A 158 -20.28 -19.05 14.73
CA LEU A 158 -19.34 -19.11 13.63
C LEU A 158 -18.25 -20.14 13.94
N GLU A 159 -17.76 -20.82 12.90
CA GLU A 159 -16.56 -21.64 13.04
C GLU A 159 -15.34 -20.71 13.19
N ILE A 160 -14.38 -21.11 14.02
CA ILE A 160 -13.13 -20.34 14.15
C ILE A 160 -12.34 -20.49 12.83
N PRO A 161 -12.02 -19.40 12.13
CA PRO A 161 -11.25 -19.51 10.89
C PRO A 161 -9.88 -20.14 11.15
N ARG A 162 -9.59 -21.27 10.49
CA ARG A 162 -8.31 -21.99 10.63
C ARG A 162 -7.09 -21.11 10.35
N TYR A 163 -7.28 -20.11 9.50
CA TYR A 163 -6.29 -19.08 9.20
C TYR A 163 -5.71 -18.38 10.45
N TYR A 164 -6.51 -18.15 11.48
CA TYR A 164 -6.05 -17.54 12.73
C TYR A 164 -5.56 -18.56 13.76
N LEU A 165 -6.01 -19.82 13.66
CA LEU A 165 -5.57 -20.89 14.55
C LEU A 165 -4.10 -21.25 14.34
N ASP A 166 -3.68 -21.32 13.07
CA ASP A 166 -2.32 -21.71 12.69
C ASP A 166 -1.37 -20.50 12.53
N MET A 167 -1.83 -19.30 12.92
CA MET A 167 -1.00 -18.10 12.94
C MET A 167 0.10 -18.26 14.00
N VAL A 168 1.28 -17.70 13.75
CA VAL A 168 2.35 -17.56 14.76
C VAL A 168 2.60 -16.08 14.97
N GLY A 169 2.58 -15.62 16.23
CA GLY A 169 2.81 -14.22 16.55
C GLY A 169 3.78 -14.02 17.71
N ALA A 170 4.61 -12.99 17.64
CA ALA A 170 5.45 -12.55 18.73
C ALA A 170 5.68 -11.04 18.66
N GLY A 171 6.11 -10.44 19.77
CA GLY A 171 6.25 -9.00 19.81
C GLY A 171 6.91 -8.43 21.05
N GLU A 172 6.90 -7.11 21.10
CA GLU A 172 7.39 -6.31 22.21
C GLU A 172 6.33 -5.28 22.63
N LEU A 173 6.12 -5.13 23.94
CA LEU A 173 5.18 -4.18 24.54
C LEU A 173 5.93 -3.27 25.51
N TRP A 174 5.74 -1.97 25.34
CA TRP A 174 6.35 -0.94 26.19
C TRP A 174 5.25 -0.36 27.07
N ILE A 175 5.43 -0.39 28.38
CA ILE A 175 4.43 0.02 29.36
C ILE A 175 5.00 1.17 30.19
N ARG A 176 4.26 2.27 30.32
CA ARG A 176 4.65 3.40 31.18
C ARG A 176 4.41 3.07 32.66
N ASP A 177 4.96 3.89 33.54
CA ASP A 177 4.76 3.74 35.00
C ASP A 177 3.29 3.83 35.43
N ASP A 178 2.43 4.48 34.62
CA ASP A 178 0.98 4.56 34.84
C ASP A 178 0.21 3.28 34.41
N GLY A 179 0.93 2.26 33.93
CA GLY A 179 0.37 0.99 33.48
C GLY A 179 -0.26 1.04 32.09
N LEU A 180 -0.16 2.16 31.37
CA LEU A 180 -0.69 2.29 30.01
C LEU A 180 0.38 1.92 28.97
N PRO A 181 0.00 1.30 27.85
CA PRO A 181 0.94 0.98 26.79
C PRO A 181 1.43 2.28 26.13
N LEU A 182 2.74 2.35 25.88
CA LEU A 182 3.40 3.40 25.13
C LEU A 182 3.55 3.00 23.67
N ARG A 183 4.03 1.77 23.44
CA ARG A 183 4.34 1.24 22.12
C ARG A 183 4.15 -0.27 22.11
N GLN A 184 3.68 -0.80 20.98
CA GLN A 184 3.53 -2.22 20.74
C GLN A 184 4.08 -2.56 19.37
N ILE A 185 4.91 -3.59 19.30
CA ILE A 185 5.48 -4.10 18.07
C ILE A 185 5.05 -5.56 17.96
N LEU A 186 4.39 -5.94 16.88
CA LEU A 186 3.96 -7.30 16.60
C LEU A 186 4.55 -7.77 15.28
N THR A 187 4.92 -9.04 15.21
CA THR A 187 5.18 -9.78 13.99
C THR A 187 4.25 -10.98 13.98
N LEU A 188 3.38 -11.05 12.98
CA LEU A 188 2.38 -12.09 12.79
C LEU A 188 2.70 -12.82 11.48
N GLN A 189 2.78 -14.13 11.52
CA GLN A 189 2.96 -14.98 10.34
C GLN A 189 1.73 -15.88 10.22
N PHE A 190 1.03 -15.78 9.11
CA PHE A 190 -0.16 -16.56 8.83
C PHE A 190 0.18 -17.83 8.04
N PRO A 191 -0.62 -18.89 8.17
CA PRO A 191 -0.49 -20.09 7.36
C PRO A 191 -0.69 -19.76 5.88
N ALA A 192 -0.10 -20.57 5.00
CA ALA A 192 -0.20 -20.33 3.58
C ALA A 192 -1.65 -20.44 3.07
N GLN A 193 -2.12 -19.43 2.35
CA GLN A 193 -3.37 -19.46 1.61
C GLN A 193 -3.09 -19.32 0.12
N GLN A 194 -3.76 -20.11 -0.72
CA GLN A 194 -3.64 -20.04 -2.19
C GLN A 194 -2.18 -19.92 -2.66
N ASP A 195 -1.32 -20.77 -2.12
CA ASP A 195 0.10 -20.84 -2.45
C ASP A 195 0.93 -19.62 -2.03
N THR A 196 0.55 -18.90 -0.97
CA THR A 196 1.26 -17.71 -0.49
C THR A 196 1.25 -17.61 1.04
N TYR A 197 2.39 -17.28 1.66
CA TYR A 197 2.51 -16.92 3.08
C TYR A 197 2.30 -15.42 3.27
N LEU A 198 1.62 -15.03 4.35
CA LEU A 198 1.47 -13.63 4.75
C LEU A 198 2.20 -13.39 6.07
N THR A 199 3.05 -12.38 6.11
CA THR A 199 3.66 -11.87 7.35
C THR A 199 3.27 -10.41 7.53
N ALA A 200 2.73 -10.04 8.69
CA ALA A 200 2.41 -8.67 9.05
C ALA A 200 3.30 -8.22 10.21
N GLN A 201 4.02 -7.12 10.03
CA GLN A 201 4.73 -6.42 11.09
C GLN A 201 3.98 -5.15 11.42
N VAL A 202 3.59 -4.97 12.68
CA VAL A 202 2.75 -3.87 13.13
C VAL A 202 3.46 -3.17 14.27
N ALA A 203 3.79 -1.89 14.11
CA ALA A 203 4.38 -1.07 15.16
C ALA A 203 3.45 0.09 15.48
N VAL A 204 2.79 0.03 16.65
CA VAL A 204 1.81 1.00 17.13
C VAL A 204 2.40 1.81 18.28
N THR A 205 2.25 3.12 18.26
CA THR A 205 2.52 4.03 19.37
C THR A 205 1.20 4.59 19.88
N PHE A 206 0.99 4.56 21.20
CA PHE A 206 -0.26 4.98 21.82
C PHE A 206 -0.09 6.30 22.57
N SER A 207 -1.13 7.12 22.56
CA SER A 207 -1.16 8.40 23.28
C SER A 207 -2.60 8.79 23.66
N ARG A 208 -2.74 9.89 24.42
CA ARG A 208 -4.04 10.52 24.76
C ARG A 208 -5.11 9.58 25.33
N PHE A 209 -4.71 8.67 26.21
CA PHE A 209 -5.66 7.77 26.88
C PHE A 209 -6.71 8.54 27.69
N GLY A 210 -7.99 8.19 27.51
CA GLY A 210 -9.12 8.78 28.23
C GLY A 210 -9.40 10.25 27.92
N GLN A 211 -8.74 10.79 26.90
CA GLN A 211 -9.04 12.10 26.33
C GLN A 211 -9.89 11.82 25.09
N SER A 212 -11.22 11.95 25.22
CA SER A 212 -12.11 11.97 24.06
C SER A 212 -11.87 13.30 23.34
N ASP A 213 -10.94 13.30 22.39
CA ASP A 213 -10.63 14.48 21.59
C ASP A 213 -11.90 14.94 20.85
N ALA A 214 -12.31 16.20 21.08
CA ALA A 214 -13.38 16.87 20.33
C ALA A 214 -13.05 17.01 18.82
N THR A 215 -11.86 16.57 18.40
CA THR A 215 -11.43 16.40 17.01
C THR A 215 -12.30 15.40 16.24
N PHE A 216 -13.06 14.54 16.94
CA PHE A 216 -14.16 13.76 16.37
C PHE A 216 -15.19 14.64 15.60
N LEU A 217 -15.25 15.94 15.89
CA LEU A 217 -16.09 16.92 15.20
C LEU A 217 -15.35 17.79 14.17
N GLN A 218 -14.02 17.68 14.03
CA GLN A 218 -13.25 18.52 13.09
C GLN A 218 -13.26 18.01 11.64
N PHE A 219 -13.60 16.74 11.41
CA PHE A 219 -13.86 16.22 10.06
C PHE A 219 -15.23 16.62 9.49
N ALA A 220 -15.99 17.42 10.23
CA ALA A 220 -17.24 18.03 9.80
C ALA A 220 -17.16 19.57 9.86
N GLN A 221 -16.44 20.21 8.93
CA GLN A 221 -16.62 21.65 8.65
C GLN A 221 -16.45 21.88 7.14
N ALA A 222 -17.29 22.62 6.41
CA ALA A 222 -18.46 23.42 6.74
C ALA A 222 -19.37 23.50 5.49
N GLY A 223 -20.68 23.37 5.65
CA GLY A 223 -21.63 23.63 4.56
C GLY A 223 -23.02 23.03 4.70
N ASP A 224 -23.20 21.95 5.47
CA ASP A 224 -24.50 21.27 5.53
C ASP A 224 -25.09 21.23 6.95
N TRP A 225 -25.93 22.22 7.24
CA TRP A 225 -26.75 22.26 8.45
C TRP A 225 -27.72 21.07 8.54
N ARG A 226 -27.97 20.34 7.43
CA ARG A 226 -28.79 19.12 7.42
C ARG A 226 -28.03 17.93 8.02
N GLY A 227 -26.71 17.91 7.90
CA GLY A 227 -25.83 16.95 8.56
C GLY A 227 -25.87 17.10 10.09
N LEU A 228 -25.96 18.33 10.60
CA LEU A 228 -26.10 18.59 12.03
C LEU A 228 -27.47 18.12 12.58
N VAL A 229 -28.53 18.21 11.76
CA VAL A 229 -29.88 17.70 12.09
C VAL A 229 -29.93 16.17 12.06
N ASN A 230 -29.24 15.53 11.11
CA ASN A 230 -29.15 14.07 11.03
C ASN A 230 -28.21 13.46 12.11
N ALA A 231 -27.18 14.18 12.52
CA ALA A 231 -26.30 13.80 13.63
C ALA A 231 -26.99 13.92 15.01
N LEU A 232 -27.88 14.91 15.17
CA LEU A 232 -28.75 15.00 16.35
C LEU A 232 -29.82 13.90 16.38
N ALA A 233 -30.23 13.38 15.21
CA ALA A 233 -31.19 12.27 15.12
C ALA A 233 -30.56 10.88 15.36
N SER A 234 -29.24 10.73 15.17
CA SER A 234 -28.52 9.44 15.28
C SER A 234 -27.85 9.21 16.64
N ASN A 235 -27.69 10.24 17.48
CA ASN A 235 -27.12 10.12 18.84
C ASN A 235 -28.14 9.83 19.95
N LEU A 236 -29.35 9.38 19.59
CA LEU A 236 -30.30 8.82 20.54
C LEU A 236 -30.42 7.31 20.26
N PRO A 237 -30.17 6.44 21.26
CA PRO A 237 -30.30 4.99 21.06
C PRO A 237 -31.77 4.70 20.74
N ASN A 238 -32.05 4.41 19.46
CA ASN A 238 -33.38 4.15 18.90
C ASN A 238 -34.47 5.19 19.30
N PRO A 239 -34.74 6.22 18.47
CA PRO A 239 -35.88 7.10 18.71
C PRO A 239 -37.21 6.40 18.39
N THR A 240 -37.24 5.20 17.83
CA THR A 240 -38.47 4.49 17.45
C THR A 240 -39.39 4.13 18.63
N PRO A 241 -38.95 3.55 19.77
CA PRO A 241 -39.83 3.36 20.94
C PRO A 241 -40.16 4.67 21.64
N LEU A 242 -39.26 5.68 21.66
CA LEU A 242 -39.51 6.97 22.32
C LEU A 242 -40.43 7.88 21.51
N LEU A 243 -40.31 7.93 20.18
CA LEU A 243 -41.23 8.63 19.27
C LEU A 243 -42.54 7.86 19.11
N ALA A 244 -42.54 6.53 19.20
CA ALA A 244 -43.79 5.77 19.26
C ALA A 244 -44.48 5.94 20.62
N LEU A 245 -43.74 6.01 21.74
CA LEU A 245 -44.31 6.32 23.06
C LEU A 245 -44.77 7.78 23.15
N LEU A 246 -43.99 8.74 22.65
CA LEU A 246 -44.39 10.16 22.59
C LEU A 246 -45.53 10.36 21.60
N GLY A 247 -45.53 9.67 20.46
CA GLY A 247 -46.60 9.68 19.46
C GLY A 247 -47.87 9.00 19.97
N MET A 248 -47.77 7.87 20.67
CA MET A 248 -48.90 7.23 21.35
C MET A 248 -49.41 8.06 22.53
N SER A 249 -48.52 8.71 23.28
CA SER A 249 -48.89 9.63 24.37
C SER A 249 -49.53 10.92 23.86
N PHE A 250 -49.06 11.44 22.71
CA PHE A 250 -49.62 12.60 22.03
C PHE A 250 -50.96 12.29 21.37
N CYS A 251 -51.10 11.11 20.75
CA CYS A 251 -52.38 10.61 20.24
C CYS A 251 -53.37 10.33 21.37
N ALA A 252 -52.94 9.73 22.48
CA ALA A 252 -53.77 9.53 23.67
C ALA A 252 -54.19 10.87 24.30
N ALA A 253 -53.28 11.85 24.40
CA ALA A 253 -53.57 13.19 24.85
C ALA A 253 -54.55 13.93 23.92
N LEU A 254 -54.40 13.81 22.60
CA LEU A 254 -55.34 14.37 21.61
C LEU A 254 -56.72 13.69 21.66
N ILE A 255 -56.78 12.37 21.87
CA ILE A 255 -58.04 11.62 22.02
C ILE A 255 -58.76 12.03 23.32
N VAL A 256 -58.02 12.29 24.40
CA VAL A 256 -58.57 12.77 25.68
C VAL A 256 -58.99 14.23 25.59
N GLN A 257 -58.21 15.09 24.91
CA GLN A 257 -58.43 16.54 24.79
C GLN A 257 -59.52 16.89 23.76
N TYR A 258 -59.72 16.08 22.72
CA TYR A 258 -60.75 16.26 21.67
C TYR A 258 -61.88 15.22 21.71
N ARG A 259 -62.10 14.56 22.86
CA ARG A 259 -63.05 13.45 23.09
C ARG A 259 -64.52 13.75 22.70
N ARG A 260 -64.88 15.00 22.43
CA ARG A 260 -66.24 15.43 22.03
C ARG A 260 -66.45 15.62 20.52
N ARG A 261 -65.42 15.52 19.67
CA ARG A 261 -65.54 15.73 18.20
C ARG A 261 -65.31 14.43 17.41
N ARG A 262 -66.41 13.75 17.07
CA ARG A 262 -66.42 12.45 16.36
C ARG A 262 -65.66 12.45 15.02
N ALA A 263 -65.59 13.59 14.32
CA ALA A 263 -64.91 13.70 13.03
C ALA A 263 -63.37 13.57 13.12
N ILE A 264 -62.77 13.95 14.26
CA ILE A 264 -61.31 13.87 14.45
C ILE A 264 -60.89 12.44 14.80
N GLN A 265 -61.74 11.70 15.50
CA GLN A 265 -61.48 10.29 15.83
C GLN A 265 -61.42 9.39 14.59
N THR A 266 -62.29 9.61 13.60
CA THR A 266 -62.29 8.84 12.35
C THR A 266 -61.01 9.03 11.56
N VAL A 267 -60.47 10.26 11.51
CA VAL A 267 -59.24 10.58 10.79
C VAL A 267 -58.00 9.96 11.46
N ILE A 268 -57.97 9.93 12.79
CA ILE A 268 -56.86 9.31 13.53
C ILE A 268 -56.91 7.77 13.40
N ALA A 269 -58.10 7.16 13.47
CA ALA A 269 -58.25 5.72 13.33
C ALA A 269 -57.84 5.22 11.92
N THR A 270 -58.20 5.94 10.86
CA THR A 270 -57.77 5.59 9.49
C THR A 270 -56.27 5.75 9.29
N ALA A 271 -55.64 6.76 9.91
CA ALA A 271 -54.19 6.92 9.85
C ALA A 271 -53.43 5.79 10.56
N VAL A 272 -53.92 5.31 11.70
CA VAL A 272 -53.31 4.18 12.43
C VAL A 272 -53.48 2.86 11.67
N ILE A 273 -54.66 2.61 11.08
CA ILE A 273 -54.90 1.41 10.27
C ILE A 273 -54.06 1.44 8.98
N ALA A 274 -53.95 2.60 8.31
CA ALA A 274 -53.08 2.75 7.14
C ALA A 274 -51.61 2.49 7.49
N SER A 275 -51.14 2.97 8.65
CA SER A 275 -49.80 2.71 9.17
C SER A 275 -49.53 1.22 9.43
N MET A 276 -50.48 0.51 10.05
CA MET A 276 -50.36 -0.93 10.32
C MET A 276 -50.36 -1.80 9.06
N VAL A 277 -50.91 -1.30 7.94
CA VAL A 277 -50.97 -2.04 6.66
C VAL A 277 -49.80 -1.69 5.74
N LEU A 278 -49.27 -0.47 5.79
CA LEU A 278 -48.12 -0.07 4.97
C LEU A 278 -46.79 -0.64 5.47
N MET A 279 -46.60 -0.78 6.79
CA MET A 279 -45.32 -1.21 7.36
C MET A 279 -44.93 -2.66 6.99
N PRO A 280 -45.84 -3.66 6.97
CA PRO A 280 -45.52 -5.01 6.53
C PRO A 280 -45.16 -5.10 5.04
N VAL A 281 -45.73 -4.23 4.20
CA VAL A 281 -45.46 -4.18 2.76
C VAL A 281 -44.08 -3.62 2.48
N VAL A 282 -43.63 -2.63 3.26
CA VAL A 282 -42.26 -2.08 3.18
C VAL A 282 -41.24 -3.14 3.62
N ASN A 283 -41.53 -3.93 4.65
CA ASN A 283 -40.65 -5.03 5.08
C ASN A 283 -40.59 -6.19 4.07
N ALA A 284 -41.69 -6.47 3.36
CA ALA A 284 -41.71 -7.47 2.28
C ALA A 284 -40.90 -7.04 1.05
N LEU A 285 -40.79 -5.74 0.76
CA LEU A 285 -39.94 -5.20 -0.31
C LEU A 285 -38.45 -5.25 0.03
N GLN A 286 -38.08 -5.19 1.31
CA GLN A 286 -36.68 -5.31 1.76
C GLN A 286 -36.14 -6.75 1.65
N MET A 287 -36.99 -7.78 1.80
CA MET A 287 -36.59 -9.18 1.64
C MET A 287 -36.27 -9.57 0.19
N GLY A 288 -36.89 -8.90 -0.81
CA GLY A 288 -36.60 -9.15 -2.23
C GLY A 288 -35.17 -8.78 -2.62
N GLY A 289 -34.69 -7.61 -2.16
CA GLY A 289 -33.33 -7.14 -2.45
C GLY A 289 -32.23 -8.05 -1.90
N PHE A 290 -32.49 -8.80 -0.81
CA PHE A 290 -31.55 -9.78 -0.26
C PHE A 290 -31.39 -11.01 -1.16
N TYR A 291 -32.49 -11.57 -1.67
CA TYR A 291 -32.44 -12.70 -2.60
C TYR A 291 -31.88 -12.29 -3.96
N ASP A 292 -32.18 -11.08 -4.43
CA ASP A 292 -31.60 -10.53 -5.67
C ASP A 292 -30.09 -10.31 -5.52
N ALA A 293 -29.63 -9.80 -4.37
CA ALA A 293 -28.22 -9.64 -4.07
C ALA A 293 -27.48 -10.98 -3.91
N GLN A 294 -28.10 -11.99 -3.29
CA GLN A 294 -27.53 -13.34 -3.21
C GLN A 294 -27.50 -14.03 -4.57
N ALA A 295 -28.54 -13.87 -5.39
CA ALA A 295 -28.58 -14.40 -6.75
C ALA A 295 -27.51 -13.76 -7.63
N ALA A 296 -27.28 -12.44 -7.50
CA ALA A 296 -26.21 -11.72 -8.20
C ALA A 296 -24.81 -12.21 -7.78
N ARG A 297 -24.59 -12.45 -6.47
CA ARG A 297 -23.33 -13.03 -5.96
C ARG A 297 -23.11 -14.47 -6.42
N ALA A 298 -24.17 -15.28 -6.44
CA ALA A 298 -24.09 -16.65 -6.93
C ALA A 298 -23.88 -16.72 -8.47
N ALA A 299 -24.31 -15.69 -9.20
CA ALA A 299 -24.08 -15.56 -10.63
C ALA A 299 -22.62 -15.14 -10.92
N SER A 300 -22.08 -14.13 -10.22
CA SER A 300 -20.70 -13.70 -10.40
C SER A 300 -19.69 -14.79 -10.01
N GLN A 301 -19.97 -15.56 -8.95
CA GLN A 301 -19.15 -16.71 -8.59
C GLN A 301 -19.18 -17.81 -9.65
N ARG A 302 -20.33 -18.07 -10.29
CA ARG A 302 -20.43 -19.05 -11.37
C ARG A 302 -19.70 -18.61 -12.63
N GLU A 303 -19.73 -17.32 -12.96
CA GLU A 303 -18.96 -16.79 -14.09
C GLU A 303 -17.45 -16.91 -13.84
N GLU A 304 -16.99 -16.58 -12.64
CA GLU A 304 -15.57 -16.71 -12.30
C GLU A 304 -15.14 -18.18 -12.27
N GLN A 305 -15.98 -19.08 -11.75
CA GLN A 305 -15.70 -20.51 -11.75
C GLN A 305 -15.65 -21.07 -13.18
N ALA A 306 -16.57 -20.68 -14.06
CA ALA A 306 -16.55 -21.06 -15.47
C ALA A 306 -15.33 -20.49 -16.22
N ARG A 307 -14.86 -19.29 -15.85
CA ARG A 307 -13.62 -18.69 -16.37
C ARG A 307 -12.39 -19.48 -15.92
N LEU A 308 -12.36 -19.95 -14.68
CA LEU A 308 -11.29 -20.79 -14.16
C LEU A 308 -11.30 -22.18 -14.81
N ASP A 309 -12.47 -22.81 -14.94
CA ASP A 309 -12.63 -24.11 -15.59
C ASP A 309 -12.21 -24.06 -17.06
N SER A 310 -12.56 -22.97 -17.78
CA SER A 310 -12.12 -22.76 -19.16
C SER A 310 -10.62 -22.47 -19.27
N ALA A 311 -10.04 -21.72 -18.33
CA ALA A 311 -8.59 -21.52 -18.27
C ALA A 311 -7.83 -22.82 -17.95
N GLU A 312 -8.40 -23.68 -17.10
CA GLU A 312 -7.86 -24.99 -16.79
C GLU A 312 -7.98 -25.96 -17.97
N ALA A 313 -9.09 -25.93 -18.71
CA ALA A 313 -9.25 -26.67 -19.96
C ALA A 313 -8.25 -26.23 -21.05
N ILE A 314 -8.01 -24.91 -21.19
CA ILE A 314 -6.97 -24.38 -22.08
C ILE A 314 -5.57 -24.82 -21.61
N ARG A 315 -5.32 -24.82 -20.30
CA ARG A 315 -4.04 -25.26 -19.72
C ARG A 315 -3.81 -26.77 -19.86
N ALA A 316 -4.86 -27.57 -19.75
CA ALA A 316 -4.82 -29.01 -20.00
C ALA A 316 -4.57 -29.30 -21.50
N ALA A 317 -5.20 -28.55 -22.40
CA ALA A 317 -4.96 -28.64 -23.83
C ALA A 317 -3.52 -28.22 -24.23
N LEU A 318 -2.97 -27.17 -23.59
CA LEU A 318 -1.58 -26.75 -23.76
C LEU A 318 -0.58 -27.74 -23.14
N GLY A 319 -0.95 -28.40 -22.03
CA GLY A 319 -0.14 -29.43 -21.39
C GLY A 319 -0.10 -30.75 -22.16
N ALA A 320 -1.09 -31.02 -23.02
CA ALA A 320 -1.13 -32.20 -23.90
C ALA A 320 -0.25 -32.06 -25.16
N LEU A 321 0.29 -30.86 -25.43
CA LEU A 321 1.33 -30.66 -26.45
C LEU A 321 2.68 -31.08 -25.86
N GLU A 322 2.94 -32.38 -25.88
CA GLU A 322 4.22 -32.97 -25.46
C GLU A 322 5.31 -32.54 -26.46
N PHE A 323 6.01 -31.46 -26.12
CA PHE A 323 7.11 -30.92 -26.91
C PHE A 323 8.33 -31.85 -26.79
N ASP A 324 8.60 -32.62 -27.85
CA ASP A 324 9.82 -33.42 -27.99
C ASP A 324 10.93 -32.58 -28.65
N PRO A 325 11.97 -32.16 -27.90
CA PRO A 325 13.05 -31.31 -28.40
C PRO A 325 13.97 -32.01 -29.41
N HIS A 326 13.78 -33.31 -29.68
CA HIS A 326 14.56 -34.07 -30.65
C HIS A 326 13.82 -34.33 -31.97
N GLN A 327 12.54 -33.93 -32.08
CA GLN A 327 11.78 -34.01 -33.33
C GLN A 327 12.08 -32.79 -34.22
N ASN A 328 12.43 -33.03 -35.48
CA ASN A 328 12.69 -31.97 -36.44
C ASN A 328 11.36 -31.23 -36.76
N PRO A 329 11.26 -29.92 -36.52
CA PRO A 329 10.02 -29.17 -36.70
C PRO A 329 9.55 -29.07 -38.16
N LEU A 330 10.36 -29.48 -39.14
CA LEU A 330 10.03 -29.46 -40.56
C LEU A 330 9.47 -30.78 -41.10
N THR A 331 9.40 -31.85 -40.28
CA THR A 331 8.94 -33.18 -40.73
C THR A 331 7.49 -33.50 -40.35
N VAL A 332 6.75 -32.58 -39.73
CA VAL A 332 5.33 -32.80 -39.40
C VAL A 332 4.48 -32.67 -40.66
N ALA A 333 4.31 -33.78 -41.38
CA ALA A 333 3.56 -33.86 -42.63
C ALA A 333 2.03 -33.84 -42.49
N ASN A 334 1.47 -33.77 -41.28
CA ASN A 334 0.01 -33.84 -41.07
C ASN A 334 -0.57 -32.52 -40.52
N HIS A 335 -0.14 -31.37 -41.07
CA HIS A 335 -0.72 -30.08 -40.70
C HIS A 335 -2.21 -30.01 -41.05
N GLU A 336 -2.68 -30.73 -42.08
CA GLU A 336 -4.11 -30.74 -42.47
C GLU A 336 -4.99 -31.59 -41.54
N GLU A 337 -4.48 -32.68 -40.96
CA GLU A 337 -5.26 -33.58 -40.10
C GLU A 337 -5.45 -33.01 -38.68
N ALA A 338 -4.44 -32.30 -38.17
CA ALA A 338 -4.51 -31.61 -36.88
C ALA A 338 -5.37 -30.33 -36.92
N LEU A 339 -5.38 -29.61 -38.05
CA LEU A 339 -6.27 -28.46 -38.27
C LEU A 339 -7.74 -28.89 -38.48
N ALA A 340 -7.98 -30.07 -39.05
CA ALA A 340 -9.34 -30.63 -39.20
C ALA A 340 -9.94 -31.16 -37.90
N ALA A 341 -9.11 -31.51 -36.91
CA ALA A 341 -9.54 -32.01 -35.59
C ALA A 341 -9.63 -30.91 -34.51
N ALA A 342 -9.17 -29.69 -34.80
CA ALA A 342 -9.25 -28.56 -33.87
C ALA A 342 -10.71 -28.04 -33.78
N PRO A 343 -11.24 -27.74 -32.59
CA PRO A 343 -12.56 -27.12 -32.46
C PRO A 343 -12.59 -25.82 -33.25
N ASP A 344 -13.68 -25.58 -33.99
CA ASP A 344 -13.86 -24.41 -34.86
C ASP A 344 -13.98 -23.12 -34.03
N TRP A 345 -12.82 -22.62 -33.58
CA TRP A 345 -12.65 -21.43 -32.76
C TRP A 345 -13.20 -20.16 -33.44
N ALA A 346 -13.38 -20.20 -34.77
CA ALA A 346 -13.97 -19.13 -35.54
C ALA A 346 -15.48 -18.99 -35.29
N SER A 347 -16.19 -20.08 -35.01
CA SER A 347 -17.63 -20.06 -34.69
C SER A 347 -17.92 -19.51 -33.28
N THR A 348 -17.02 -19.72 -32.32
CA THR A 348 -17.12 -19.20 -30.94
C THR A 348 -16.85 -17.71 -30.81
N LEU A 349 -16.10 -17.10 -31.74
CA LEU A 349 -15.86 -15.65 -31.75
C LEU A 349 -17.03 -14.86 -32.36
N SER A 350 -17.92 -15.52 -33.12
CA SER A 350 -19.02 -14.85 -33.84
C SER A 350 -20.34 -14.75 -33.06
N SER A 351 -20.46 -15.37 -31.87
CA SER A 351 -21.70 -15.39 -31.07
C SER A 351 -21.62 -14.61 -29.75
N ALA A 352 -20.50 -13.97 -29.43
CA ALA A 352 -20.40 -13.06 -28.28
C ALA A 352 -21.14 -11.75 -28.58
N PRO A 353 -22.19 -11.38 -27.81
CA PRO A 353 -22.85 -10.10 -28.01
C PRO A 353 -21.86 -8.95 -27.72
N ALA A 354 -21.73 -8.04 -28.69
CA ALA A 354 -20.94 -6.84 -28.56
C ALA A 354 -21.46 -5.97 -27.39
N ALA A 355 -20.78 -6.01 -26.26
CA ALA A 355 -20.99 -5.09 -25.13
C ALA A 355 -19.68 -4.34 -24.83
N PRO A 356 -19.73 -3.01 -24.65
CA PRO A 356 -18.56 -2.15 -24.58
C PRO A 356 -17.98 -2.17 -23.16
N VAL A 357 -17.29 -3.24 -22.76
CA VAL A 357 -16.60 -3.28 -21.43
C VAL A 357 -15.17 -3.84 -21.51
N VAL A 358 -14.71 -4.24 -22.70
CA VAL A 358 -13.32 -4.75 -22.88
C VAL A 358 -12.25 -3.67 -22.64
N ALA A 359 -12.63 -2.40 -22.46
CA ALA A 359 -11.70 -1.33 -22.09
C ALA A 359 -11.43 -1.20 -20.57
N SER A 360 -12.16 -1.89 -19.69
CA SER A 360 -12.04 -1.68 -18.22
C SER A 360 -11.43 -2.86 -17.46
N ALA A 361 -11.55 -4.10 -17.94
CA ALA A 361 -10.99 -5.28 -17.24
C ALA A 361 -9.47 -5.48 -17.45
N ALA A 362 -8.83 -4.70 -18.34
CA ALA A 362 -7.38 -4.60 -18.43
C ALA A 362 -6.78 -3.55 -17.45
N SER A 363 -7.62 -2.77 -16.77
CA SER A 363 -7.18 -1.65 -15.90
C SER A 363 -7.18 -1.95 -14.41
N ALA A 364 -7.60 -3.13 -13.95
CA ALA A 364 -7.56 -3.50 -12.52
C ALA A 364 -6.34 -4.35 -12.11
N LEU A 365 -5.41 -4.60 -13.05
CA LEU A 365 -4.16 -5.36 -12.84
C LEU A 365 -2.94 -4.46 -12.62
N ALA A 366 -3.13 -3.15 -12.42
CA ALA A 366 -2.05 -2.18 -12.28
C ALA A 366 -2.37 -1.13 -11.21
N ALA A 367 -2.16 -1.48 -9.94
CA ALA A 367 -1.73 -0.49 -8.95
C ALA A 367 -0.32 -0.86 -8.51
N ALA A 368 0.60 -0.85 -9.49
CA ALA A 368 1.98 -0.56 -9.22
C ALA A 368 2.04 0.75 -8.44
N VAL A 369 3.04 0.95 -7.55
CA VAL A 369 3.52 2.32 -7.30
C VAL A 369 3.67 2.91 -8.70
N PRO A 370 2.86 3.91 -9.11
CA PRO A 370 3.00 4.40 -10.46
C PRO A 370 4.42 4.91 -10.52
N ALA A 371 5.24 4.29 -11.39
CA ALA A 371 6.54 4.82 -11.71
C ALA A 371 6.31 6.31 -12.00
N PRO A 372 7.09 7.23 -11.38
CA PRO A 372 6.97 8.64 -11.68
C PRO A 372 6.74 8.85 -13.18
N SER A 373 5.66 9.55 -13.52
CA SER A 373 5.22 9.64 -14.91
C SER A 373 6.36 10.23 -15.75
N GLY A 374 6.75 9.52 -16.80
CA GLY A 374 7.90 9.89 -17.64
C GLY A 374 9.24 9.26 -17.23
N ILE A 375 9.29 8.31 -16.30
CA ILE A 375 10.48 7.47 -16.12
C ILE A 375 10.77 6.69 -17.40
N THR A 376 12.00 6.83 -17.88
CA THR A 376 12.50 6.15 -19.07
C THR A 376 13.31 4.90 -18.73
N ASN A 377 13.96 4.85 -17.56
CA ASN A 377 14.73 3.71 -17.06
C ASN A 377 14.69 3.70 -15.52
N TRP A 378 14.61 2.51 -14.91
CA TRP A 378 14.62 2.34 -13.45
C TRP A 378 15.36 1.07 -13.04
N TRP A 379 16.53 1.24 -12.40
CA TRP A 379 17.30 0.17 -11.79
C TRP A 379 17.11 0.16 -10.26
N PRO A 380 16.23 -0.69 -9.69
CA PRO A 380 15.92 -0.65 -8.25
C PRO A 380 17.07 -1.17 -7.37
N GLY A 381 17.87 -2.13 -7.86
CA GLY A 381 18.84 -2.84 -7.03
C GLY A 381 18.19 -3.87 -6.10
N ASP A 382 16.97 -4.29 -6.40
CA ASP A 382 16.21 -5.34 -5.69
C ASP A 382 16.69 -6.75 -6.06
N GLY A 383 17.94 -7.05 -5.70
CA GLY A 383 18.54 -8.38 -5.90
C GLY A 383 19.06 -8.64 -7.32
N ASN A 384 18.89 -7.70 -8.26
CA ASN A 384 19.47 -7.75 -9.60
C ASN A 384 19.70 -6.34 -10.17
N ALA A 385 20.34 -6.26 -11.34
CA ALA A 385 20.60 -4.99 -12.06
C ALA A 385 19.62 -4.74 -13.23
N GLY A 386 18.46 -5.39 -13.24
CA GLY A 386 17.43 -5.22 -14.26
C GLY A 386 16.83 -3.82 -14.25
N ASP A 387 16.46 -3.35 -15.44
CA ASP A 387 15.65 -2.16 -15.62
C ASP A 387 14.18 -2.57 -15.69
N ILE A 388 13.36 -2.08 -14.77
CA ILE A 388 11.93 -2.43 -14.68
C ILE A 388 11.02 -1.48 -15.47
N SER A 389 11.60 -0.49 -16.17
CA SER A 389 10.84 0.51 -16.94
C SER A 389 11.26 0.59 -18.41
N GLY A 390 12.55 0.79 -18.70
CA GLY A 390 13.05 1.04 -20.06
C GLY A 390 13.54 -0.19 -20.81
N GLY A 391 13.67 -1.34 -20.13
CA GLY A 391 14.28 -2.56 -20.67
C GLY A 391 15.81 -2.47 -20.84
N GLN A 392 16.45 -1.42 -20.35
CA GLN A 392 17.89 -1.18 -20.44
C GLN A 392 18.61 -1.79 -19.24
N ALA A 393 18.57 -3.13 -19.12
CA ALA A 393 19.16 -3.84 -17.99
C ALA A 393 20.66 -3.50 -17.80
N GLY A 394 21.03 -3.19 -16.56
CA GLY A 394 22.41 -3.02 -16.16
C GLY A 394 23.12 -4.37 -15.94
N THR A 395 24.44 -4.31 -15.81
CA THR A 395 25.29 -5.48 -15.53
C THR A 395 26.00 -5.30 -14.20
N LEU A 396 25.81 -6.24 -13.27
CA LEU A 396 26.50 -6.27 -11.98
C LEU A 396 27.95 -6.78 -12.19
N ASN A 397 28.94 -6.07 -11.68
CA ASN A 397 30.35 -6.39 -11.87
C ASN A 397 31.14 -6.40 -10.54
N GLY A 398 32.21 -7.19 -10.51
CA GLY A 398 33.12 -7.27 -9.37
C GLY A 398 32.42 -7.68 -8.09
N SER A 399 32.70 -6.98 -6.99
CA SER A 399 32.12 -7.23 -5.67
C SER A 399 30.82 -6.46 -5.40
N ALA A 400 30.10 -5.99 -6.42
CA ALA A 400 28.81 -5.34 -6.21
C ALA A 400 27.78 -6.35 -5.68
N THR A 401 27.06 -5.97 -4.64
CA THR A 401 26.06 -6.82 -3.97
C THR A 401 24.80 -6.02 -3.70
N PHE A 402 23.90 -6.54 -2.86
CA PHE A 402 22.64 -5.89 -2.50
C PHE A 402 22.53 -5.79 -0.98
N ALA A 403 22.08 -4.65 -0.49
CA ALA A 403 21.83 -4.40 0.93
C ALA A 403 20.51 -3.65 1.11
N ALA A 404 20.05 -3.48 2.35
CA ALA A 404 18.83 -2.69 2.62
C ALA A 404 18.97 -1.27 2.07
N GLY A 405 18.05 -0.91 1.16
CA GLY A 405 17.94 0.40 0.51
C GLY A 405 16.92 1.30 1.20
N HIS A 406 16.69 2.48 0.63
CA HIS A 406 15.62 3.38 1.09
C HIS A 406 14.22 2.77 0.83
N VAL A 407 14.08 2.12 -0.33
CA VAL A 407 12.96 1.26 -0.72
C VAL A 407 13.57 -0.08 -1.11
N GLY A 408 13.05 -1.20 -0.57
CA GLY A 408 13.56 -2.54 -0.89
C GLY A 408 15.05 -2.74 -0.56
N GLN A 409 15.77 -3.36 -1.48
CA GLN A 409 17.23 -3.43 -1.52
C GLN A 409 17.80 -2.35 -2.46
N ALA A 410 19.08 -2.06 -2.28
CA ALA A 410 19.85 -1.20 -3.17
C ALA A 410 21.17 -1.88 -3.53
N PHE A 411 21.78 -1.42 -4.62
CA PHE A 411 23.17 -1.78 -4.92
C PHE A 411 24.08 -1.38 -3.75
N SER A 412 24.92 -2.31 -3.33
CA SER A 412 25.91 -2.13 -2.27
C SER A 412 27.31 -2.29 -2.84
N PHE A 413 28.12 -1.26 -2.61
CA PHE A 413 29.49 -1.18 -3.09
C PHE A 413 30.44 -1.10 -1.89
N ASN A 414 31.49 -1.93 -1.89
CA ASN A 414 32.50 -1.96 -0.83
C ASN A 414 33.65 -0.96 -1.05
N GLY A 415 33.60 -0.17 -2.14
CA GLY A 415 34.64 0.79 -2.50
C GLY A 415 35.92 0.20 -3.12
N SER A 416 35.93 -1.09 -3.48
CA SER A 416 37.11 -1.74 -4.08
C SER A 416 36.97 -1.96 -5.59
N ASN A 417 36.17 -2.94 -6.02
CA ASN A 417 36.00 -3.26 -7.44
C ASN A 417 34.55 -3.53 -7.87
N GLY A 418 33.58 -3.35 -6.96
CA GLY A 418 32.15 -3.55 -7.24
C GLY A 418 31.54 -2.34 -7.93
N PHE A 419 30.85 -2.56 -9.05
CA PHE A 419 30.09 -1.53 -9.77
C PHE A 419 28.96 -2.13 -10.59
N VAL A 420 28.04 -1.29 -11.07
CA VAL A 420 27.03 -1.67 -12.06
C VAL A 420 27.30 -0.91 -13.35
N THR A 421 27.43 -1.61 -14.48
CA THR A 421 27.46 -0.97 -15.79
C THR A 421 26.03 -0.69 -16.25
N LEU A 422 25.75 0.55 -16.64
CA LEU A 422 24.51 0.93 -17.30
C LEU A 422 24.72 0.88 -18.82
N PRO A 423 23.66 0.58 -19.61
CA PRO A 423 23.77 0.60 -21.07
C PRO A 423 24.24 1.94 -21.62
N ALA A 424 24.98 1.93 -22.73
CA ALA A 424 25.53 3.15 -23.35
C ALA A 424 24.46 4.18 -23.76
N GLY A 425 23.21 3.73 -23.95
CA GLY A 425 22.05 4.59 -24.24
C GLY A 425 21.28 5.08 -23.01
N ALA A 426 21.77 4.84 -21.79
CA ALA A 426 21.09 5.25 -20.55
C ALA A 426 20.90 6.78 -20.45
N PHE A 427 21.78 7.54 -21.09
CA PHE A 427 21.70 8.99 -21.17
C PHE A 427 21.90 9.46 -22.62
N GLY A 428 21.05 10.40 -23.06
CA GLY A 428 21.12 11.00 -24.40
C GLY A 428 22.22 12.05 -24.58
N PHE A 429 23.40 11.83 -23.99
CA PHE A 429 24.56 12.73 -24.06
C PHE A 429 25.28 12.61 -25.42
N PRO A 430 25.76 13.72 -26.02
CA PRO A 430 26.35 13.70 -27.35
C PRO A 430 27.73 13.03 -27.38
N THR A 431 27.96 12.17 -28.39
CA THR A 431 29.29 11.62 -28.73
C THR A 431 30.06 12.49 -29.72
N SER A 432 29.42 13.52 -30.30
CA SER A 432 30.07 14.56 -31.09
C SER A 432 29.28 15.87 -30.99
N GLY A 433 29.97 17.01 -31.16
CA GLY A 433 29.35 18.33 -31.14
C GLY A 433 28.69 18.68 -29.80
N THR A 434 27.52 19.31 -29.87
CA THR A 434 26.76 19.82 -28.71
C THR A 434 25.33 19.30 -28.69
N SER A 435 24.73 19.22 -27.50
CA SER A 435 23.34 18.79 -27.33
C SER A 435 22.59 19.64 -26.30
N THR A 436 21.28 19.70 -26.45
CA THR A 436 20.33 20.31 -25.52
C THR A 436 19.25 19.31 -25.10
N ASN A 437 19.50 18.01 -25.23
CA ASN A 437 18.53 16.98 -24.86
C ASN A 437 18.24 17.06 -23.34
N PRO A 438 16.99 17.35 -22.95
CA PRO A 438 16.63 17.40 -21.55
C PRO A 438 16.59 16.00 -20.94
N PHE A 439 16.92 15.90 -19.65
CA PHE A 439 16.78 14.66 -18.89
C PHE A 439 16.67 14.99 -17.39
N SER A 440 16.18 14.02 -16.64
CA SER A 440 16.29 14.00 -15.18
C SER A 440 16.94 12.70 -14.72
N PHE A 441 17.59 12.74 -13.57
CA PHE A 441 18.14 11.57 -12.91
C PHE A 441 18.05 11.75 -11.40
N GLU A 442 17.58 10.74 -10.69
CA GLU A 442 17.49 10.76 -9.24
C GLU A 442 17.88 9.43 -8.63
N LEU A 443 18.30 9.47 -7.36
CA LEU A 443 18.50 8.28 -6.54
C LEU A 443 18.50 8.63 -5.05
N TRP A 444 18.28 7.61 -4.24
CA TRP A 444 18.65 7.59 -2.82
C TRP A 444 20.03 6.97 -2.65
N PHE A 445 20.87 7.57 -1.81
CA PHE A 445 22.19 7.02 -1.45
C PHE A 445 22.42 7.07 0.05
N ARG A 446 23.30 6.19 0.53
CA ARG A 446 23.80 6.17 1.92
C ARG A 446 25.25 5.76 1.92
N THR A 447 26.10 6.51 2.63
CA THR A 447 27.54 6.20 2.74
C THR A 447 28.15 6.82 3.99
N ALA A 448 29.24 6.23 4.47
CA ALA A 448 30.11 6.79 5.51
C ALA A 448 31.44 7.33 4.94
N GLY A 449 31.70 7.14 3.64
CA GLY A 449 32.95 7.51 2.98
C GLY A 449 32.75 8.32 1.70
N SER A 450 33.86 8.66 1.06
CA SER A 450 33.93 9.30 -0.26
C SER A 450 33.87 8.26 -1.38
N GLY A 451 33.45 8.67 -2.57
CA GLY A 451 33.37 7.79 -3.74
C GLY A 451 32.45 8.32 -4.84
N VAL A 452 32.51 7.69 -6.01
CA VAL A 452 31.64 8.02 -7.15
C VAL A 452 30.35 7.20 -7.08
N ILE A 453 29.22 7.89 -7.19
CA ILE A 453 27.89 7.27 -7.24
C ILE A 453 27.51 7.00 -8.70
N LEU A 454 27.67 7.99 -9.59
CA LEU A 454 27.44 7.87 -11.03
C LEU A 454 28.69 8.37 -11.78
N GLY A 455 29.26 7.53 -12.64
CA GLY A 455 30.39 7.87 -13.50
C GLY A 455 30.02 7.78 -14.98
N GLN A 456 30.61 8.68 -15.78
CA GLN A 456 30.70 8.58 -17.24
C GLN A 456 32.17 8.52 -17.63
N GLN A 457 32.55 7.57 -18.48
CA GLN A 457 33.94 7.41 -18.92
C GLN A 457 34.03 7.00 -20.39
N SER A 458 35.08 7.43 -21.08
CA SER A 458 35.38 7.02 -22.45
C SER A 458 35.78 5.55 -22.59
N GLN A 459 36.18 4.90 -21.49
CA GLN A 459 36.48 3.47 -21.43
C GLN A 459 35.96 2.85 -20.13
N ALA A 460 35.95 1.52 -20.11
CA ALA A 460 35.49 0.72 -18.99
C ALA A 460 36.18 1.12 -17.66
N PRO A 461 35.49 0.95 -16.51
CA PRO A 461 36.10 1.13 -15.19
C PRO A 461 37.42 0.37 -15.02
N TYR A 462 38.35 0.96 -14.26
CA TYR A 462 39.70 0.44 -13.99
C TYR A 462 40.66 0.36 -15.20
N ALA A 463 40.26 0.84 -16.37
CA ALA A 463 41.19 1.10 -17.47
C ALA A 463 42.12 2.29 -17.15
N THR A 464 43.27 2.39 -17.81
CA THR A 464 44.12 3.60 -17.67
C THR A 464 43.53 4.73 -18.52
N LEU A 465 43.06 5.81 -17.86
CA LEU A 465 42.45 6.97 -18.50
C LEU A 465 43.19 8.26 -18.14
N THR A 466 43.51 9.08 -19.14
CA THR A 466 44.10 10.43 -18.94
C THR A 466 43.08 11.55 -19.14
N ALA A 467 41.98 11.28 -19.86
CA ALA A 467 40.88 12.22 -20.12
C ALA A 467 39.58 11.46 -20.45
N GLY A 468 38.49 12.19 -20.69
CA GLY A 468 37.22 11.62 -21.14
C GLY A 468 36.38 11.00 -20.03
N TYR A 469 36.53 11.46 -18.79
CA TYR A 469 35.76 10.99 -17.64
C TYR A 469 35.11 12.13 -16.85
N VAL A 470 33.93 11.86 -16.32
CA VAL A 470 33.15 12.74 -15.45
C VAL A 470 32.57 11.91 -14.30
N PRO A 471 32.97 12.15 -13.04
CA PRO A 471 32.26 11.64 -11.88
C PRO A 471 30.99 12.48 -11.72
N ALA A 472 29.93 12.09 -12.43
CA ALA A 472 28.73 12.90 -12.58
C ALA A 472 28.03 13.19 -11.25
N ILE A 473 28.04 12.21 -10.34
CA ILE A 473 27.60 12.36 -8.95
C ILE A 473 28.63 11.66 -8.08
N TYR A 474 29.24 12.39 -7.14
CA TYR A 474 30.25 11.84 -6.25
C TYR A 474 30.34 12.59 -4.92
N ILE A 475 30.97 11.93 -3.96
CA ILE A 475 31.28 12.48 -2.65
C ILE A 475 32.79 12.62 -2.56
N GLY A 476 33.26 13.86 -2.39
CA GLY A 476 34.69 14.16 -2.30
C GLY A 476 35.28 13.71 -0.97
N ALA A 477 36.61 13.76 -0.85
CA ALA A 477 37.35 13.44 0.38
C ALA A 477 36.94 14.32 1.58
N ASP A 478 36.35 15.48 1.32
CA ASP A 478 35.78 16.39 2.32
C ASP A 478 34.33 16.06 2.71
N GLY A 479 33.78 14.93 2.22
CA GLY A 479 32.44 14.44 2.53
C GLY A 479 31.30 15.17 1.81
N LYS A 480 31.60 16.18 0.98
CA LYS A 480 30.59 16.97 0.26
C LYS A 480 30.13 16.28 -1.01
N LEU A 481 28.82 16.35 -1.27
CA LEU A 481 28.21 15.92 -2.53
C LEU A 481 28.58 16.90 -3.64
N ARG A 482 28.95 16.36 -4.79
CA ARG A 482 29.29 17.13 -5.99
C ARG A 482 28.59 16.53 -7.20
N VAL A 483 27.96 17.41 -7.96
CA VAL A 483 27.15 17.01 -9.12
C VAL A 483 27.48 17.88 -10.33
N GLU A 484 27.89 17.21 -11.40
CA GLU A 484 28.04 17.78 -12.74
C GLU A 484 27.61 16.70 -13.72
N MET A 485 26.37 16.78 -14.22
CA MET A 485 25.87 15.77 -15.15
C MET A 485 26.51 15.97 -16.52
N PHE A 486 27.65 15.31 -16.66
CA PHE A 486 28.47 15.16 -17.85
C PHE A 486 29.15 16.45 -18.33
N TRP A 487 29.99 16.29 -19.35
CA TRP A 487 30.96 17.29 -19.72
C TRP A 487 30.34 18.54 -20.36
N ARG A 488 30.84 19.70 -19.94
CA ARG A 488 30.38 21.02 -20.38
C ARG A 488 31.51 22.02 -20.65
N ASN A 489 32.71 21.52 -21.00
CA ASN A 489 33.96 22.28 -21.21
C ASN A 489 34.57 22.96 -19.98
N ALA A 490 34.07 22.67 -18.79
CA ALA A 490 34.65 23.18 -17.55
C ALA A 490 34.33 22.22 -16.41
N VAL A 491 35.29 22.01 -15.51
CA VAL A 491 35.08 21.31 -14.24
C VAL A 491 34.63 22.33 -13.21
N SER A 492 33.35 22.34 -12.88
CA SER A 492 32.78 23.22 -11.87
C SER A 492 31.49 22.58 -11.32
N PRO A 493 31.60 21.50 -10.53
CA PRO A 493 30.45 20.79 -10.02
C PRO A 493 29.69 21.63 -9.00
N ILE A 494 28.36 21.54 -9.04
CA ILE A 494 27.50 22.09 -7.99
C ILE A 494 27.82 21.28 -6.73
N THR A 495 28.18 21.98 -5.65
CA THR A 495 28.72 21.37 -4.43
C THR A 495 27.81 21.65 -3.25
N SER A 496 27.54 20.64 -2.41
CA SER A 496 26.73 20.79 -1.21
C SER A 496 27.38 21.71 -0.18
N ALA A 497 26.57 22.40 0.62
CA ALA A 497 27.07 23.26 1.69
C ALA A 497 27.80 22.45 2.78
N GLY A 498 27.17 21.35 3.21
CA GLY A 498 27.68 20.42 4.22
C GLY A 498 28.04 19.05 3.66
N ALA A 499 28.61 18.22 4.53
CA ALA A 499 28.92 16.82 4.22
C ALA A 499 27.67 15.94 4.25
N VAL A 500 27.66 14.89 3.43
CA VAL A 500 26.55 13.93 3.25
C VAL A 500 26.95 12.48 3.56
N ASN A 501 28.18 12.26 4.03
CA ASN A 501 28.74 10.95 4.38
C ASN A 501 28.50 10.60 5.86
N ASN A 502 27.30 10.87 6.36
CA ASN A 502 26.89 10.68 7.75
C ASN A 502 26.22 9.30 8.01
N ASN A 503 26.26 8.40 7.03
CA ASN A 503 25.58 7.10 7.05
C ASN A 503 24.05 7.17 7.18
N ALA A 504 23.44 8.31 6.85
CA ALA A 504 22.00 8.46 6.65
C ALA A 504 21.65 8.35 5.16
N PHE A 505 20.39 8.07 4.86
CA PHE A 505 19.88 8.16 3.48
C PHE A 505 19.71 9.62 3.09
N HIS A 506 20.26 9.96 1.93
CA HIS A 506 20.13 11.25 1.27
C HIS A 506 19.53 11.02 -0.13
N HIS A 507 18.70 11.97 -0.57
CA HIS A 507 18.12 11.96 -1.91
C HIS A 507 18.79 13.01 -2.77
N VAL A 508 19.24 12.63 -3.97
CA VAL A 508 19.74 13.57 -4.97
C VAL A 508 18.87 13.46 -6.21
N ALA A 509 18.42 14.61 -6.72
CA ALA A 509 17.74 14.71 -7.99
C ALA A 509 18.40 15.79 -8.84
N VAL A 510 18.55 15.50 -10.13
CA VAL A 510 19.13 16.41 -11.11
C VAL A 510 18.15 16.57 -12.26
N VAL A 511 17.92 17.83 -12.66
CA VAL A 511 17.09 18.17 -13.80
C VAL A 511 17.91 19.02 -14.75
N TYR A 512 18.06 18.57 -15.99
CA TYR A 512 18.59 19.37 -17.09
C TYR A 512 17.46 19.67 -18.07
N ASN A 513 17.11 20.94 -18.22
CA ASN A 513 15.99 21.38 -19.07
C ASN A 513 16.40 21.70 -20.53
N GLY A 514 17.62 21.33 -20.93
CA GLY A 514 18.19 21.68 -22.23
C GLY A 514 19.10 22.90 -22.24
N SER A 515 19.13 23.69 -21.16
CA SER A 515 19.99 24.88 -21.01
C SER A 515 20.58 25.05 -19.62
N THR A 516 19.93 24.49 -18.60
CA THR A 516 20.28 24.67 -17.19
C THR A 516 20.17 23.34 -16.48
N GLN A 517 21.20 22.98 -15.74
CA GLN A 517 21.15 21.89 -14.75
C GLN A 517 20.82 22.48 -13.39
N THR A 518 19.81 21.93 -12.73
CA THR A 518 19.45 22.22 -11.34
C THR A 518 19.60 20.95 -10.53
N VAL A 519 20.22 21.05 -9.35
CA VAL A 519 20.44 19.92 -8.46
C VAL A 519 19.69 20.16 -7.16
N TYR A 520 19.01 19.12 -6.69
CA TYR A 520 18.29 19.07 -5.44
C TYR A 520 18.96 18.04 -4.53
N LEU A 521 19.07 18.36 -3.24
CA LEU A 521 19.53 17.48 -2.18
C LEU A 521 18.47 17.48 -1.09
N ASP A 522 17.95 16.30 -0.76
CA ASP A 522 16.90 16.09 0.26
C ASP A 522 15.67 16.99 0.05
N GLY A 523 15.27 17.13 -1.23
CA GLY A 523 14.12 17.96 -1.64
C GLY A 523 14.40 19.47 -1.72
N ALA A 524 15.56 19.95 -1.26
CA ALA A 524 15.94 21.36 -1.33
C ALA A 524 16.87 21.66 -2.52
N THR A 525 16.73 22.83 -3.15
CA THR A 525 17.62 23.24 -4.24
C THR A 525 19.04 23.47 -3.72
N MET A 526 20.00 22.67 -4.21
CA MET A 526 21.42 22.78 -3.90
C MET A 526 22.10 23.85 -4.76
N GLY A 527 21.68 23.99 -6.01
CA GLY A 527 22.16 25.01 -6.93
C GLY A 527 21.77 24.75 -8.37
N SER A 528 22.08 25.70 -9.25
CA SER A 528 21.85 25.58 -10.69
C SER A 528 23.02 26.15 -11.49
N THR A 529 23.21 25.66 -12.71
CA THR A 529 24.21 26.20 -13.63
C THR A 529 23.77 26.05 -15.08
N ALA A 530 23.79 27.17 -15.80
CA ALA A 530 23.52 27.20 -17.24
C ALA A 530 24.72 26.63 -18.03
N HIS A 531 24.44 25.78 -19.00
CA HIS A 531 25.43 25.25 -19.93
C HIS A 531 24.77 24.56 -21.13
N THR A 532 25.58 24.30 -22.16
CA THR A 532 25.24 23.38 -23.25
C THR A 532 26.10 22.13 -23.11
N GLN A 533 25.51 20.95 -23.25
CA GLN A 533 26.27 19.69 -23.23
C GLN A 533 27.23 19.67 -24.42
N THR A 534 28.49 19.32 -24.18
CA THR A 534 29.50 19.19 -25.24
C THR A 534 30.13 17.82 -25.18
N ALA A 535 30.23 17.14 -26.31
CA ALA A 535 30.87 15.83 -26.38
C ALA A 535 32.31 15.89 -25.86
N PHE A 536 32.65 14.99 -24.95
CA PHE A 536 33.99 14.83 -24.40
C PHE A 536 34.76 13.68 -25.05
N SER A 537 34.04 12.68 -25.55
CA SER A 537 34.56 11.48 -26.21
C SER A 537 33.57 11.01 -27.28
N THR A 538 34.05 10.19 -28.21
CA THR A 538 33.23 9.54 -29.23
C THR A 538 32.48 8.31 -28.71
N THR A 539 32.84 7.83 -27.51
CA THR A 539 32.24 6.68 -26.84
C THR A 539 32.14 6.95 -25.35
N TYR A 540 31.14 6.37 -24.70
CA TYR A 540 30.95 6.43 -23.26
C TYR A 540 30.48 5.11 -22.68
N THR A 541 30.92 4.85 -21.45
CA THR A 541 30.39 3.87 -20.52
C THR A 541 29.83 4.64 -19.33
N TYR A 542 28.68 4.19 -18.84
CA TYR A 542 28.04 4.73 -17.65
C TYR A 542 28.03 3.66 -16.58
N GLN A 543 28.28 4.05 -15.33
CA GLN A 543 28.35 3.10 -14.23
C GLN A 543 27.94 3.70 -12.90
N LEU A 544 27.41 2.84 -12.03
CA LEU A 544 27.13 3.14 -10.64
C LEU A 544 28.22 2.57 -9.74
N GLY A 545 28.60 3.33 -8.72
CA GLY A 545 29.50 2.89 -7.64
C GLY A 545 31.00 3.02 -7.91
N THR A 546 31.42 3.49 -9.09
CA THR A 546 32.84 3.73 -9.40
C THR A 546 33.02 4.82 -10.46
N GLY A 547 34.20 5.46 -10.46
CA GLY A 547 34.58 6.43 -11.49
C GLY A 547 35.93 7.11 -11.23
N PHE A 548 36.56 7.61 -12.29
CA PHE A 548 37.75 8.45 -12.17
C PHE A 548 37.41 9.85 -11.63
N THR A 549 38.22 10.30 -10.67
CA THR A 549 38.06 11.62 -10.04
C THR A 549 39.32 12.47 -10.08
N THR A 550 40.38 12.02 -10.76
CA THR A 550 41.63 12.79 -10.89
C THR A 550 41.35 14.16 -11.51
N ASN A 551 41.90 15.23 -10.94
CA ASN A 551 41.63 16.63 -11.32
C ASN A 551 40.20 17.14 -11.09
N TRP A 552 39.34 16.38 -10.40
CA TRP A 552 38.04 16.85 -9.93
C TRP A 552 38.11 17.33 -8.47
N PRO A 553 37.31 18.35 -8.07
CA PRO A 553 37.32 18.88 -6.70
C PRO A 553 37.06 17.81 -5.63
N GLY A 554 38.01 17.62 -4.70
CA GLY A 554 37.90 16.60 -3.66
C GLY A 554 38.00 15.16 -4.18
N GLY A 555 38.44 14.96 -5.43
CA GLY A 555 38.70 13.64 -6.00
C GLY A 555 39.84 12.93 -5.30
N LEU A 556 39.74 11.59 -5.26
CA LEU A 556 40.78 10.71 -4.75
C LEU A 556 41.70 10.31 -5.92
N SER A 557 43.01 10.38 -5.67
CA SER A 557 44.05 10.02 -6.65
C SER A 557 44.09 8.54 -6.96
#